data_AF-A0A5N6WXP1-F1
#
_entry.id   AF-A0A5N6WXP1-F1
#
_cell.length_a   1.000
_cell.length_b   1.000
_cell.length_c   1.000
_cell.angle_alpha   90.00
_cell.angle_beta   90.00
_cell.angle_gamma   90.00
#
_symmetry.space_group_name_H-M   'P 1'
#
loop_
_entity.id
_entity.type
_entity.pdbx_description
1 polymer ?
#
loop_
_entity_poly.entity_id
_entity_poly.type
_entity_poly.pdbx_seq_one_letter_code
_entity_poly.pdbx_strand_id
1 'polypeptide(L)'
;MDPRQPLSIRIMYGSALAVQGFDAFAFIMTSSIVIPKQSELAHPLTRFWMRVTGVSFLPFVLNCWLLRKHHIRHSRVGFIVGSCFFLHNAGLAALYIWSAIEAGEYTIQPLWYAAGWRGVWAAWSMWGLLAA
;
A
#
# COMPACT_ATOMS: atom_id res chain seq x y z
N MET A 1 -22.06 6.33 -2.68
CA MET A 1 -21.90 4.85 -2.68
C MET A 1 -23.24 4.25 -3.05
N ASP A 2 -23.28 3.12 -3.78
CA ASP A 2 -24.54 2.44 -4.03
C ASP A 2 -25.08 1.90 -2.69
N PRO A 3 -26.28 2.30 -2.24
CA PRO A 3 -26.85 1.81 -0.99
C PRO A 3 -27.11 0.29 -0.99
N ARG A 4 -27.06 -0.37 -2.15
CA ARG A 4 -27.24 -1.83 -2.27
C ARG A 4 -26.00 -2.65 -1.89
N GLN A 5 -24.84 -2.02 -1.72
CA GLN A 5 -23.64 -2.75 -1.30
C GLN A 5 -23.62 -2.99 0.21
N PRO A 6 -23.24 -4.21 0.66
CA PRO A 6 -23.09 -4.51 2.08
C PRO A 6 -22.20 -3.49 2.78
N LEU A 7 -22.55 -3.14 4.02
CA LEU A 7 -21.82 -2.14 4.81
C LEU A 7 -20.33 -2.51 4.96
N SER A 8 -20.02 -3.81 5.10
CA SER A 8 -18.64 -4.33 5.17
C SER A 8 -17.81 -3.95 3.94
N ILE A 9 -18.37 -4.11 2.74
CA ILE A 9 -17.71 -3.76 1.46
C ILE A 9 -17.50 -2.25 1.36
N ARG A 10 -18.51 -1.46 1.74
CA ARG A 10 -18.42 0.00 1.75
C ARG A 10 -17.35 0.51 2.72
N ILE A 11 -17.26 -0.08 3.91
CA ILE A 11 -16.22 0.21 4.89
C ILE A 11 -14.85 -0.21 4.34
N MET A 12 -14.72 -1.41 3.78
CA MET A 12 -13.46 -1.92 3.23
C MET A 12 -12.88 -1.00 2.14
N TYR A 13 -13.68 -0.62 1.15
CA TYR A 13 -13.21 0.29 0.10
C TYR A 13 -13.02 1.73 0.60
N GLY A 14 -13.88 2.20 1.50
CA GLY A 14 -13.77 3.54 2.09
C GLY A 14 -12.51 3.69 2.94
N SER A 15 -12.21 2.71 3.79
CA SER A 15 -11.00 2.69 4.61
C SER A 15 -9.75 2.48 3.75
N ALA A 16 -9.80 1.58 2.77
CA ALA A 16 -8.69 1.39 1.83
C ALA A 16 -8.35 2.68 1.09
N LEU A 17 -9.35 3.42 0.58
CA LEU A 17 -9.15 4.70 -0.09
C LEU A 17 -8.52 5.75 0.85
N ALA A 18 -9.06 5.91 2.05
CA ALA A 18 -8.59 6.91 3.00
C ALA A 18 -7.15 6.63 3.45
N VAL A 19 -6.86 5.39 3.82
CA VAL A 19 -5.53 5.00 4.32
C VAL A 19 -4.51 5.00 3.18
N GLN A 20 -4.82 4.47 1.99
CA GLN A 20 -3.89 4.53 0.85
C GLN A 20 -3.65 5.97 0.36
N GLY A 21 -4.66 6.83 0.41
CA GLY A 21 -4.50 8.24 0.08
C GLY A 21 -3.58 8.95 1.06
N PHE A 22 -3.76 8.68 2.36
CA PHE A 22 -2.87 9.20 3.40
C PHE A 22 -1.44 8.65 3.26
N ASP A 23 -1.28 7.36 2.93
CA ASP A 23 0.02 6.77 2.68
C ASP A 23 0.72 7.41 1.49
N ALA A 24 0.05 7.50 0.34
CA ALA A 24 0.63 8.12 -0.84
C ALA A 24 1.14 9.53 -0.51
N PHE A 25 0.36 10.31 0.23
CA PHE A 25 0.79 11.60 0.75
C PHE A 25 2.02 11.49 1.67
N ALA A 26 1.98 10.62 2.68
CA ALA A 26 3.07 10.45 3.65
C ALA A 26 4.38 10.01 2.99
N PHE A 27 4.31 9.11 2.00
CA PHE A 27 5.45 8.59 1.24
C PHE A 27 6.03 9.62 0.27
N ILE A 28 5.18 10.38 -0.44
CA ILE A 28 5.62 11.46 -1.34
C ILE A 28 6.26 12.60 -0.55
N MET A 29 5.61 13.00 0.54
CA MET A 29 6.04 14.14 1.35
C MET A 29 7.10 13.78 2.39
N THR A 30 7.45 12.49 2.54
CA THR A 30 8.35 12.00 3.61
C THR A 30 7.95 12.55 4.98
N SER A 31 6.64 12.51 5.27
CA SER A 31 6.03 13.28 6.36
C SER A 31 6.55 12.86 7.73
N SER A 32 6.92 13.85 8.55
CA SER A 32 7.32 13.65 9.95
C SER A 32 6.18 13.19 10.86
N ILE A 33 4.93 13.35 10.42
CA ILE A 33 3.75 12.83 11.13
C ILE A 33 3.79 11.30 11.20
N VAL A 34 4.26 10.66 10.13
CA VAL A 34 4.24 9.19 10.00
C VAL A 34 5.60 8.57 10.26
N ILE A 35 6.68 9.29 9.94
CA ILE A 35 8.06 8.87 10.21
C ILE A 35 8.67 9.91 11.16
N PRO A 36 8.50 9.77 12.48
CA PRO A 36 8.93 10.79 13.44
C PRO A 36 10.45 11.00 13.43
N LYS A 37 11.21 9.92 13.23
CA LYS A 37 12.66 9.94 13.23
C LYS A 37 13.22 10.20 11.83
N GLN A 38 13.22 11.48 11.45
CA GLN A 38 13.64 11.94 10.11
C GLN A 38 15.09 11.61 9.75
N SER A 39 15.96 11.33 10.73
CA SER A 39 17.33 10.85 10.46
C SER A 39 17.36 9.52 9.70
N GLU A 40 16.31 8.69 9.81
CA GLU A 40 16.18 7.43 9.07
C GLU A 40 15.90 7.67 7.57
N LEU A 41 15.54 8.90 7.19
CA LEU A 41 15.33 9.35 5.81
C LEU A 41 16.50 10.18 5.28
N ALA A 42 17.62 10.25 6.00
CA ALA A 42 18.77 11.06 5.60
C ALA A 42 19.37 10.56 4.27
N HIS A 43 19.31 9.26 4.01
CA HIS A 43 19.89 8.65 2.82
C HIS A 43 19.05 8.96 1.55
N PRO A 44 19.65 9.48 0.46
CA PRO A 44 18.91 9.85 -0.75
C PRO A 44 18.15 8.69 -1.39
N LEU A 45 18.74 7.48 -1.38
CA LEU A 45 18.11 6.28 -1.92
C LEU A 45 16.80 5.95 -1.19
N THR A 46 16.78 6.11 0.13
CA THR A 46 15.60 5.89 0.97
C THR A 46 14.48 6.85 0.58
N ARG A 47 14.78 8.15 0.45
CA ARG A 47 13.79 9.15 0.02
C ARG A 47 13.29 8.90 -1.39
N PHE A 48 14.18 8.53 -2.31
CA PHE A 48 13.81 8.18 -3.68
C PHE A 48 12.82 7.02 -3.71
N TRP A 49 13.15 5.91 -3.05
CA TRP A 49 12.27 4.74 -3.01
C TRP A 49 10.94 5.02 -2.30
N MET A 50 10.94 5.80 -1.22
CA MET A 50 9.67 6.19 -0.59
C MET A 50 8.78 6.97 -1.54
N ARG A 51 9.32 7.94 -2.27
CA ARG A 51 8.55 8.74 -3.23
C ARG A 51 8.05 7.90 -4.41
N VAL A 52 8.91 7.04 -4.96
CA VAL A 52 8.52 6.11 -6.04
C VAL A 52 7.37 5.22 -5.60
N THR A 53 7.48 4.64 -4.40
CA THR A 53 6.44 3.82 -3.79
C THR A 53 5.15 4.63 -3.57
N GLY A 54 5.24 5.86 -3.08
CA GLY A 54 4.07 6.74 -2.92
C GLY A 54 3.36 7.06 -4.24
N VAL A 55 4.10 7.32 -5.31
CA VAL A 55 3.56 7.58 -6.65
C VAL A 55 2.91 6.32 -7.24
N SER A 56 3.51 5.14 -7.04
CA SER A 56 2.97 3.88 -7.54
C SER A 56 1.66 3.46 -6.86
N PHE A 57 1.26 4.09 -5.76
CA PHE A 57 -0.05 3.88 -5.13
C PHE A 57 -1.20 4.61 -5.82
N LEU A 58 -0.93 5.70 -6.55
CA LEU A 58 -1.99 6.51 -7.15
C LEU A 58 -2.94 5.68 -8.06
N PRO A 59 -2.45 4.78 -8.94
CA PRO A 59 -3.33 3.92 -9.72
C PRO A 59 -4.22 3.02 -8.86
N PHE A 60 -3.73 2.55 -7.71
CA PHE A 60 -4.49 1.67 -6.82
C PHE A 60 -5.52 2.43 -5.99
N VAL A 61 -5.20 3.64 -5.52
CA VAL A 61 -6.16 4.56 -4.90
C VAL A 61 -7.32 4.85 -5.86
N LEU A 62 -6.99 5.16 -7.12
CA LEU A 62 -7.99 5.39 -8.16
C LEU A 62 -8.80 4.13 -8.47
N ASN A 63 -8.16 2.95 -8.51
CA ASN A 63 -8.85 1.68 -8.72
C ASN A 63 -9.80 1.33 -7.57
N CYS A 64 -9.42 1.55 -6.31
CA CYS A 64 -10.34 1.39 -5.17
C CYS A 64 -11.57 2.28 -5.32
N TRP A 65 -11.38 3.53 -5.78
CA TRP A 65 -12.51 4.41 -6.10
C TRP A 65 -13.35 3.87 -7.26
N LEU A 66 -12.75 3.53 -8.40
CA LEU A 66 -13.48 3.11 -9.60
C LEU A 66 -14.21 1.77 -9.40
N LEU A 67 -13.55 0.80 -8.77
CA LEU A 67 -14.09 -0.53 -8.49
C LEU A 67 -15.02 -0.56 -7.27
N ARG A 68 -15.20 0.55 -6.54
CA ARG A 68 -16.04 0.57 -5.33
C ARG A 68 -17.43 -0.02 -5.52
N LYS A 69 -18.01 0.05 -6.74
CA LYS A 69 -19.34 -0.50 -7.08
C LYS A 69 -19.36 -2.00 -7.37
N HIS A 70 -18.21 -2.61 -7.64
CA HIS A 70 -18.06 -4.03 -7.95
C HIS A 70 -17.08 -4.66 -6.97
N HIS A 71 -17.51 -5.66 -6.21
CA HIS A 71 -16.59 -6.32 -5.30
C HIS A 71 -15.45 -7.01 -6.07
N ILE A 72 -14.22 -6.94 -5.54
CA ILE A 72 -13.04 -7.42 -6.25
C ILE A 72 -13.16 -8.91 -6.59
N ARG A 73 -13.81 -9.69 -5.72
CA ARG A 73 -14.00 -11.13 -5.92
C ARG A 73 -14.99 -11.48 -7.04
N HIS A 74 -15.98 -10.63 -7.27
CA HIS A 74 -17.11 -10.95 -8.16
C HIS A 74 -16.95 -10.44 -9.59
N SER A 75 -15.90 -9.65 -9.86
CA SER A 75 -15.60 -9.19 -11.20
C SER A 75 -14.21 -9.65 -11.61
N ARG A 76 -14.07 -10.13 -12.85
CA ARG A 76 -12.77 -10.55 -13.40
C ARG A 76 -11.74 -9.41 -13.33
N VAL A 77 -12.17 -8.20 -13.64
CA VAL A 77 -11.33 -6.99 -13.57
C VAL A 77 -10.90 -6.71 -12.12
N GLY A 78 -11.83 -6.75 -11.17
CA GLY A 78 -11.53 -6.53 -9.76
C GLY A 78 -10.56 -7.56 -9.19
N PHE A 79 -10.70 -8.83 -9.57
CA PHE A 79 -9.83 -9.90 -9.10
C PHE A 79 -8.40 -9.71 -9.60
N ILE A 80 -8.23 -9.40 -10.88
CA ILE A 80 -6.91 -9.12 -11.49
C ILE A 80 -6.27 -7.91 -10.80
N VAL A 81 -7.02 -6.81 -10.65
CA VAL A 81 -6.49 -5.59 -10.01
C VAL A 81 -6.13 -5.84 -8.54
N GLY A 82 -6.97 -6.55 -7.79
CA GLY A 82 -6.69 -6.93 -6.41
C GLY A 82 -5.45 -7.82 -6.28
N SER A 83 -5.27 -8.74 -7.24
CA SER A 83 -4.08 -9.62 -7.29
C SER A 83 -2.82 -8.83 -7.59
N CYS A 84 -2.86 -7.89 -8.54
CA CYS A 84 -1.73 -6.99 -8.81
C CYS A 84 -1.37 -6.15 -7.59
N PHE A 85 -2.35 -5.64 -6.86
CA PHE A 85 -2.11 -4.87 -5.64
C PHE A 85 -1.48 -5.73 -4.54
N PHE A 86 -1.97 -6.96 -4.34
CA PHE A 86 -1.37 -7.93 -3.42
C PHE A 86 0.09 -8.19 -3.78
N LEU A 87 0.36 -8.60 -5.03
CA LEU A 87 1.70 -8.93 -5.49
C LEU A 87 2.66 -7.75 -5.40
N HIS A 88 2.20 -6.53 -5.71
CA HIS A 88 3.00 -5.32 -5.59
C HIS A 88 3.44 -5.07 -4.14
N ASN A 89 2.51 -5.15 -3.18
CA ASN A 89 2.83 -4.92 -1.77
C ASN A 89 3.66 -6.06 -1.17
N ALA A 90 3.34 -7.32 -1.49
CA ALA A 90 4.12 -8.47 -1.04
C ALA A 90 5.56 -8.41 -1.59
N GLY A 91 5.72 -8.08 -2.86
CA GLY A 91 7.03 -7.91 -3.50
C GLY A 91 7.84 -6.75 -2.90
N LEU A 92 7.22 -5.60 -2.62
CA LEU A 92 7.88 -4.50 -1.93
C LEU A 92 8.28 -4.87 -0.49
N ALA A 93 7.42 -5.57 0.25
CA ALA A 93 7.76 -6.04 1.59
C ALA A 93 8.99 -6.96 1.54
N ALA A 94 9.01 -7.92 0.61
CA ALA A 94 10.16 -8.81 0.41
C ALA A 94 11.43 -8.05 0.02
N LEU A 95 11.33 -7.08 -0.90
CA LEU A 95 12.45 -6.23 -1.31
C LEU A 95 13.05 -5.46 -0.12
N TYR A 96 12.20 -4.85 0.72
CA TYR A 96 12.67 -4.08 1.87
C TYR A 96 13.27 -4.98 2.96
N ILE A 97 12.69 -6.17 3.18
CA ILE A 97 13.27 -7.18 4.10
C ILE A 97 14.64 -7.62 3.58
N TRP A 98 14.77 -7.96 2.31
CA TRP A 98 16.04 -8.34 1.70
C TRP A 98 17.08 -7.21 1.81
N SER A 99 16.69 -5.97 1.49
CA SER A 99 17.53 -4.77 1.62
C SER A 99 18.04 -4.54 3.05
N ALA A 100 17.29 -4.95 4.06
CA ALA A 100 17.73 -4.92 5.45
C ALA A 100 18.66 -6.08 5.83
N ILE A 101 18.48 -7.27 5.24
CA ILE A 101 19.34 -8.44 5.47
C ILE A 101 20.74 -8.22 4.89
N GLU A 102 20.85 -7.67 3.68
CA GLU A 102 22.14 -7.37 3.05
C GLU A 102 22.93 -6.28 3.79
N ALA A 103 22.26 -5.45 4.60
CA ALA A 103 22.86 -4.45 5.50
C ALA A 103 24.04 -3.65 4.88
N GLY A 104 23.74 -2.86 3.83
CA GLY A 104 24.75 -2.11 3.07
C GLY A 104 24.22 -0.82 2.43
N GLU A 105 24.86 -0.36 1.35
CA GLU A 105 24.50 0.91 0.66
C GLU A 105 23.05 0.97 0.17
N TYR A 106 22.44 -0.20 -0.04
CA TYR A 106 21.06 -0.35 -0.51
C TYR A 106 20.03 -0.48 0.61
N THR A 107 20.41 -0.30 1.88
CA THR A 107 19.47 -0.43 2.99
C THR A 107 18.45 0.69 3.01
N ILE A 108 17.16 0.32 3.02
CA ILE A 108 16.02 1.24 3.02
C ILE A 108 15.38 1.27 4.42
N GLN A 109 15.29 2.46 5.01
CA GLN A 109 14.80 2.69 6.38
C GLN A 109 13.61 3.67 6.43
N PRO A 110 12.78 3.67 7.48
CA PRO A 110 12.71 2.66 8.52
C PRO A 110 12.11 1.35 7.98
N LEU A 111 12.69 0.21 8.32
CA LEU A 111 12.19 -1.09 7.86
C LEU A 111 10.75 -1.37 8.31
N TRP A 112 10.39 -1.01 9.56
CA TRP A 112 9.04 -1.23 10.07
C TRP A 112 7.98 -0.50 9.23
N TYR A 113 8.32 0.68 8.74
CA TYR A 113 7.42 1.49 7.94
C TYR A 113 7.47 1.07 6.45
N ALA A 114 8.67 0.87 5.91
CA ALA A 114 8.85 0.46 4.53
C ALA A 114 8.33 -0.96 4.27
N ALA A 115 8.75 -1.97 5.05
CA ALA A 115 8.31 -3.35 4.87
C ALA A 115 7.01 -3.67 5.62
N GLY A 116 6.92 -3.29 6.89
CA GLY A 116 5.79 -3.69 7.74
C GLY A 116 4.45 -3.18 7.20
N TRP A 117 4.44 -1.94 6.74
CA TRP A 117 3.24 -1.35 6.15
C TRP A 117 2.84 -2.00 4.82
N ARG A 118 3.80 -2.44 4.01
CA ARG A 118 3.53 -3.22 2.79
C ARG A 118 2.97 -4.60 3.12
N GLY A 119 3.48 -5.23 4.18
CA GLY A 119 2.91 -6.46 4.72
C GLY A 119 1.44 -6.31 5.12
N VAL A 120 1.07 -5.21 5.79
CA VAL A 120 -0.33 -4.90 6.13
C VAL A 120 -1.21 -4.81 4.88
N TRP A 121 -0.77 -4.10 3.85
CA TRP A 121 -1.52 -3.99 2.59
C TRP A 121 -1.63 -5.30 1.82
N ALA A 122 -0.58 -6.11 1.82
CA ALA A 122 -0.62 -7.46 1.24
C ALA A 122 -1.65 -8.33 1.99
N ALA A 123 -1.65 -8.34 3.32
CA ALA A 123 -2.63 -9.07 4.10
C ALA A 123 -4.06 -8.56 3.88
N TRP A 124 -4.26 -7.24 3.86
CA TRP A 124 -5.57 -6.63 3.65
C TRP A 124 -6.16 -6.95 2.28
N SER A 125 -5.33 -6.92 1.23
CA SER A 125 -5.76 -7.25 -0.12
C SER A 125 -6.01 -8.73 -0.32
N MET A 126 -5.19 -9.60 0.27
CA MET A 126 -5.45 -11.03 0.30
C MET A 126 -6.78 -11.33 1.02
N TRP A 127 -7.05 -10.66 2.14
CA TRP A 127 -8.32 -10.78 2.83
C TRP A 127 -9.50 -10.35 1.93
N GLY A 128 -9.39 -9.22 1.24
CA GLY A 128 -10.41 -8.77 0.28
C GLY A 128 -10.63 -9.73 -0.89
N LEU A 129 -9.60 -10.49 -1.30
CA LEU A 129 -9.69 -11.50 -2.37
C LEU A 129 -10.35 -12.80 -1.89
N LEU A 130 -10.09 -13.20 -0.64
CA LEU A 130 -10.48 -14.52 -0.12
C LEU A 130 -11.78 -14.52 0.71
N ALA A 131 -11.97 -13.52 1.56
CA ALA A 131 -12.91 -13.59 2.69
C ALA A 131 -14.03 -12.55 2.65
N ALA A 132 -14.01 -11.63 1.69
CA ALA A 132 -15.11 -10.69 1.43
C ALA A 132 -15.98 -11.15 0.26
#